data_AF-A0A0D0A2J2-F1
#
_entry.id   AF-A0A0D0A2J2-F1
#
_cell.length_a   1.000
_cell.length_b   1.000
_cell.length_c   1.000
_cell.angle_alpha   90.00
_cell.angle_beta   90.00
_cell.angle_gamma   90.00
#
_symmetry.space_group_name_H-M   'P 1'
#
loop_
_entity.id
_entity.type
_entity.pdbx_description
1 polymer ?
#
loop_
_entity_poly.entity_id
_entity_poly.type
_entity_poly.pdbx_seq_one_letter_code
_entity_poly.pdbx_strand_id
1 'polypeptide(L)'
;MFAAANVSRDPDELWYVSWDLQGDSESHSPEDFDWLVDYFDFIYSDDHEAAYDILLLLGSMGVCCSPAKQHLFIERLVACMDSNMPPHLRHAALRATHSAREGIASINATDDALRDMVLTKLSPAIMSVVCPHPGTTPANDGPDTSFDYSRDLCYLELVCALARNSDWHLHLSGDRHIDRCISMIPKYCIPASYGEHAFYIAGILLQIVPEQTSDTSLDSVTEQQWWDVVRSAWGYIPYDIYNTCGFELLFVLVDGTKKYMYIASKTDLEQLIGSVDDLLEIVEQKIQTKRRWQEMGLEMGLEMGPEMEGLEQGEGVAIAMKELRTVASNMLESFGQQLLDPR
;
A
#
# COMPACT_ATOMS: atom_id res chain seq x y z
N MET A 1 13.98 25.81 15.67
CA MET A 1 15.12 24.87 15.73
C MET A 1 14.57 23.61 16.33
N PHE A 2 14.03 22.72 15.49
CA PHE A 2 13.60 21.41 15.94
C PHE A 2 14.83 20.73 16.53
N ALA A 3 14.76 20.33 17.80
CA ALA A 3 15.77 19.44 18.35
C ALA A 3 15.67 18.18 17.49
N ALA A 4 16.62 17.98 16.58
CA ALA A 4 16.76 16.71 15.90
C ALA A 4 16.84 15.67 17.02
N ALA A 5 15.74 14.93 17.21
CA ALA A 5 15.78 13.72 17.99
C ALA A 5 16.97 12.91 17.44
N ASN A 6 17.66 12.14 18.29
CA ASN A 6 18.62 11.17 17.80
C ASN A 6 17.85 10.14 16.94
N VAL A 7 17.57 10.49 15.70
CA VAL A 7 17.01 9.61 14.71
C VAL A 7 18.14 8.66 14.39
N SER A 8 17.91 7.38 14.68
CA SER A 8 18.87 6.37 14.31
C SER A 8 19.11 6.44 12.81
N ARG A 9 20.38 6.40 12.44
CA ARG A 9 20.82 6.34 11.04
C ARG A 9 20.86 4.91 10.51
N ASP A 10 20.33 3.97 11.30
CA ASP A 10 20.13 2.60 10.84
C ASP A 10 19.07 2.60 9.73
N PRO A 11 19.41 2.17 8.49
CA PRO A 11 18.46 2.07 7.39
C PRO A 11 17.24 1.21 7.73
N ASP A 12 17.37 0.26 8.65
CA ASP A 12 16.26 -0.61 9.07
C ASP A 12 15.26 0.18 9.92
N GLU A 13 15.74 1.08 10.78
CA GLU A 13 14.89 1.92 11.63
C GLU A 13 14.06 2.95 10.84
N LEU A 14 14.53 3.33 9.64
CA LEU A 14 13.82 4.25 8.75
C LEU A 14 12.38 3.83 8.45
N TRP A 15 12.13 2.52 8.45
CA TRP A 15 10.84 1.94 8.11
C TRP A 15 9.95 1.62 9.31
N TYR A 16 10.55 1.34 10.47
CA TYR A 16 9.80 0.96 11.68
C TYR A 16 9.25 2.14 12.46
N VAL A 17 9.85 3.32 12.31
CA VAL A 17 9.36 4.48 13.06
C VAL A 17 8.15 5.08 12.34
N SER A 18 6.97 4.80 12.90
CA SER A 18 5.78 5.63 12.68
C SER A 18 6.03 6.95 13.41
N TRP A 19 6.45 7.95 12.67
CA TRP A 19 6.63 9.30 13.20
C TRP A 19 5.29 10.00 13.24
N ASP A 20 4.32 9.45 13.96
CA ASP A 20 3.04 10.11 14.16
C ASP A 20 3.25 11.32 15.07
N LEU A 21 3.69 12.42 14.47
CA LEU A 21 3.74 13.75 15.08
C LEU A 21 2.33 14.33 15.29
N GLN A 22 1.27 13.52 15.15
CA GLN A 22 -0.12 13.83 15.44
C GLN A 22 -0.41 14.15 16.93
N GLY A 23 0.63 14.23 17.78
CA GLY A 23 0.52 14.41 19.22
C GLY A 23 0.00 15.77 19.69
N ASP A 24 -0.02 16.82 18.86
CA ASP A 24 -0.64 18.10 19.20
C ASP A 24 -1.36 18.68 17.98
N SER A 25 -2.68 18.77 18.07
CA SER A 25 -3.62 19.13 17.01
C SER A 25 -3.61 20.62 16.64
N GLU A 26 -2.46 21.27 16.59
CA GLU A 26 -2.35 22.50 15.80
C GLU A 26 -2.26 22.06 14.34
N SER A 27 -3.36 22.25 13.60
CA SER A 27 -3.44 21.93 12.17
C SER A 27 -2.43 22.79 11.40
N HIS A 28 -1.21 22.28 11.24
CA HIS A 28 -0.24 22.90 10.35
C HIS A 28 -0.79 22.83 8.93
N SER A 29 -0.74 23.97 8.26
CA SER A 29 -1.08 24.06 6.85
C SER A 29 0.08 23.52 6.02
N PRO A 30 -0.18 22.93 4.83
CA PRO A 30 0.88 22.57 3.87
C PRO A 30 1.92 23.68 3.64
N GLU A 31 1.47 24.94 3.65
CA GLU A 31 2.28 26.14 3.45
C GLU A 31 3.32 26.36 4.55
N ASP A 32 3.08 25.88 5.77
CA ASP A 32 4.03 25.99 6.89
C ASP A 32 5.32 25.20 6.62
N PHE A 33 5.30 24.29 5.65
CA PHE A 33 6.42 23.43 5.27
C PHE A 33 7.07 23.81 3.94
N ASP A 34 6.56 24.82 3.23
CA ASP A 34 7.10 25.24 1.92
C ASP A 34 8.58 25.67 2.01
N TRP A 35 8.98 26.26 3.13
CA TRP A 35 10.37 26.66 3.36
C TRP A 35 11.33 25.45 3.44
N LEU A 36 10.84 24.28 3.88
CA LEU A 36 11.65 23.05 3.89
C LEU A 36 11.90 22.56 2.47
N VAL A 37 10.92 22.71 1.57
CA VAL A 37 11.08 22.37 0.15
C VAL A 37 12.09 23.29 -0.50
N ASP A 38 12.00 24.60 -0.22
CA ASP A 38 12.96 25.59 -0.73
C ASP A 38 14.37 25.34 -0.20
N TYR A 39 14.48 24.97 1.07
CA TYR A 39 15.77 24.64 1.67
C TYR A 39 16.33 23.32 1.11
N PHE A 40 15.47 22.32 0.90
CA PHE A 40 15.84 21.06 0.27
C PHE A 40 16.36 21.26 -1.14
N ASP A 41 15.65 22.06 -1.95
CA ASP A 41 16.07 22.46 -3.29
C ASP A 41 17.46 23.11 -3.31
N PHE A 42 17.75 23.93 -2.30
CA PHE A 42 19.03 24.60 -2.18
C PHE A 42 20.18 23.65 -1.84
N ILE A 43 19.96 22.61 -1.02
CA ILE A 43 21.05 21.79 -0.46
C ILE A 43 21.21 20.41 -1.10
N TYR A 44 20.23 19.89 -1.85
CA TYR A 44 20.21 18.47 -2.24
C TYR A 44 21.45 18.02 -3.04
N SER A 45 22.11 18.93 -3.77
CA SER A 45 23.32 18.62 -4.55
C SER A 45 24.62 18.70 -3.74
N ASP A 46 24.59 19.41 -2.61
CA ASP A 46 25.78 19.85 -1.89
C ASP A 46 25.95 19.11 -0.55
N ASP A 47 24.84 18.75 0.10
CA ASP A 47 24.81 18.08 1.40
C ASP A 47 23.73 16.99 1.44
N HIS A 48 24.13 15.77 1.07
CA HIS A 48 23.25 14.60 1.08
C HIS A 48 22.76 14.22 2.48
N GLU A 49 23.51 14.54 3.53
CA GLU A 49 23.12 14.22 4.91
C GLU A 49 22.00 15.15 5.37
N ALA A 50 22.14 16.45 5.10
CA ALA A 50 21.07 17.40 5.39
C ALA A 50 19.83 17.15 4.51
N ALA A 51 20.01 16.76 3.25
CA ALA A 51 18.92 16.34 2.36
C ALA A 51 18.18 15.11 2.91
N TYR A 52 18.91 14.12 3.42
CA TYR A 52 18.35 12.95 4.08
C TYR A 52 17.50 13.33 5.30
N ASP A 53 18.02 14.18 6.19
CA ASP A 53 17.30 14.63 7.38
C ASP A 53 16.00 15.39 7.02
N ILE A 54 16.01 16.19 5.95
CA ILE A 54 14.81 16.87 5.47
C ILE A 54 13.78 15.88 4.91
N LEU A 55 14.21 14.89 4.12
CA LEU A 55 13.30 13.88 3.57
C LEU A 55 12.66 13.05 4.68
N LEU A 56 13.42 12.72 5.73
CA LEU A 56 12.85 12.06 6.91
C LEU A 56 11.80 12.95 7.57
N LEU A 57 12.10 14.24 7.80
CA LEU A 57 11.15 15.17 8.40
C LEU A 57 9.88 15.31 7.55
N LEU A 58 10.01 15.50 6.23
CA LEU A 58 8.88 15.59 5.30
C LEU A 58 8.07 14.29 5.30
N GLY A 59 8.73 13.13 5.30
CA GLY A 59 8.08 11.82 5.41
C GLY A 59 7.36 11.61 6.75
N SER A 60 7.93 12.09 7.85
CA SER A 60 7.33 11.99 9.18
C SER A 60 6.04 12.81 9.32
N MET A 61 5.96 13.96 8.65
CA MET A 61 4.82 14.85 8.80
C MET A 61 3.57 14.31 8.09
N GLY A 62 3.73 13.46 7.07
CA GLY A 62 2.61 12.99 6.25
C GLY A 62 1.86 14.11 5.51
N VAL A 63 2.38 15.34 5.55
CA VAL A 63 1.78 16.52 4.92
C VAL A 63 2.45 16.73 3.57
N CYS A 64 1.63 16.89 2.53
CA CYS A 64 2.11 17.36 1.23
C CYS A 64 2.49 18.84 1.32
N CYS A 65 3.41 19.29 0.47
CA CYS A 65 3.71 20.71 0.34
C CYS A 65 2.50 21.46 -0.25
N SER A 66 2.50 22.80 -0.19
CA SER A 66 1.45 23.57 -0.87
C SER A 66 1.40 23.22 -2.37
N PRO A 67 0.25 23.44 -3.05
CA PRO A 67 0.15 23.22 -4.49
C PRO A 67 1.24 23.96 -5.30
N ALA A 68 1.71 25.12 -4.80
CA ALA A 68 2.76 25.91 -5.44
C ALA A 68 4.15 25.26 -5.36
N LYS A 69 4.40 24.37 -4.38
CA LYS A 69 5.68 23.68 -4.17
C LYS A 69 5.66 22.23 -4.61
N GLN A 70 4.49 21.67 -4.92
CA GLN A 70 4.33 20.27 -5.26
C GLN A 70 5.23 19.82 -6.43
N HIS A 71 5.33 20.63 -7.49
CA HIS A 71 6.23 20.35 -8.62
C HIS A 71 7.69 20.22 -8.18
N LEU A 72 8.19 21.20 -7.43
CA LEU A 72 9.56 21.22 -6.96
C LEU A 72 9.87 20.04 -6.03
N PHE A 73 8.94 19.75 -5.12
CA PHE A 73 9.07 18.62 -4.20
C PHE A 73 9.19 17.29 -4.94
N ILE A 74 8.29 17.03 -5.91
CA ILE A 74 8.31 15.78 -6.68
C ILE A 74 9.57 15.69 -7.55
N GLU A 75 9.97 16.79 -8.18
CA GLU A 75 11.22 16.84 -8.95
C GLU A 75 12.44 16.43 -8.10
N ARG A 76 12.49 16.91 -6.85
CA ARG A 76 13.57 16.57 -5.91
C ARG A 76 13.49 15.14 -5.40
N LEU A 77 12.29 14.62 -5.14
CA LEU A 77 12.10 13.19 -4.82
C LEU A 77 12.64 12.29 -5.94
N VAL A 78 12.29 12.59 -7.20
CA VAL A 78 12.79 11.85 -8.37
C VAL A 78 14.31 11.92 -8.45
N ALA A 79 14.91 13.11 -8.30
CA ALA A 79 16.36 13.27 -8.33
C ALA A 79 17.07 12.49 -7.21
N CYS A 80 16.52 12.49 -5.99
CA CYS A 80 17.07 11.74 -4.86
C CYS A 80 16.93 10.23 -4.99
N MET A 81 15.98 9.74 -5.80
CA MET A 81 15.80 8.31 -6.10
C MET A 81 16.68 7.81 -7.26
N ASP A 82 17.42 8.70 -7.93
CA ASP A 82 18.33 8.34 -9.02
C ASP A 82 19.40 7.33 -8.55
N SER A 83 19.71 6.36 -9.40
CA SER A 83 20.66 5.28 -9.08
C SER A 83 22.08 5.75 -8.70
N ASN A 84 22.47 6.97 -9.04
CA ASN A 84 23.75 7.56 -8.66
C ASN A 84 23.74 8.18 -7.24
N MET A 85 22.56 8.29 -6.61
CA MET A 85 22.42 8.82 -5.27
C MET A 85 22.78 7.78 -4.20
N PRO A 86 23.28 8.22 -3.03
CA PRO A 86 23.56 7.33 -1.91
C PRO A 86 22.32 6.49 -1.52
N PRO A 87 22.48 5.21 -1.14
CA PRO A 87 21.34 4.33 -0.83
C PRO A 87 20.41 4.88 0.26
N HIS A 88 20.95 5.47 1.33
CA HIS A 88 20.14 6.05 2.40
C HIS A 88 19.26 7.22 1.90
N LEU A 89 19.79 8.05 0.98
CA LEU A 89 19.05 9.18 0.42
C LEU A 89 17.92 8.69 -0.50
N ARG A 90 18.19 7.68 -1.33
CA ARG A 90 17.16 7.01 -2.16
C ARG A 90 16.03 6.43 -1.31
N HIS A 91 16.38 5.76 -0.20
CA HIS A 91 15.40 5.16 0.71
C HIS A 91 14.57 6.21 1.45
N ALA A 92 15.20 7.29 1.93
CA ALA A 92 14.49 8.39 2.55
C ALA A 92 13.52 9.07 1.56
N ALA A 93 13.92 9.22 0.29
CA ALA A 93 13.04 9.74 -0.76
C ALA A 93 11.87 8.80 -1.05
N LEU A 94 12.08 7.48 -1.10
CA LEU A 94 11.00 6.50 -1.22
C LEU A 94 10.03 6.58 -0.04
N ARG A 95 10.55 6.68 1.19
CA ARG A 95 9.73 6.84 2.40
C ARG A 95 8.92 8.13 2.39
N ALA A 96 9.53 9.26 2.02
CA ALA A 96 8.82 10.53 1.86
C ALA A 96 7.73 10.46 0.78
N THR A 97 8.01 9.77 -0.32
CA THR A 97 7.03 9.51 -1.39
C THR A 97 5.86 8.68 -0.87
N HIS A 98 6.14 7.62 -0.10
CA HIS A 98 5.11 6.80 0.54
C HIS A 98 4.24 7.60 1.52
N SER A 99 4.83 8.47 2.32
CA SER A 99 4.06 9.34 3.22
C SER A 99 3.14 10.30 2.46
N ALA A 100 3.56 10.77 1.29
CA ALA A 100 2.78 11.65 0.42
C ALA A 100 1.85 10.88 -0.56
N ARG A 101 1.74 9.55 -0.45
CA ARG A 101 1.10 8.69 -1.48
C ARG A 101 -0.32 9.08 -1.86
N GLU A 102 -1.16 9.47 -0.91
CA GLU A 102 -2.56 9.84 -1.20
C GLU A 102 -2.62 11.17 -1.97
N GLY A 103 -1.76 12.13 -1.60
CA GLY A 103 -1.62 13.40 -2.33
C GLY A 103 -1.07 13.18 -3.74
N ILE A 104 -0.12 12.25 -3.91
CA ILE A 104 0.45 11.90 -5.22
C ILE A 104 -0.55 11.14 -6.10
N ALA A 105 -1.28 10.18 -5.53
CA ALA A 105 -2.29 9.39 -6.25
C ALA A 105 -3.46 10.27 -6.73
N SER A 106 -3.77 11.34 -5.99
CA SER A 106 -4.87 12.28 -6.30
C SER A 106 -4.48 13.44 -7.22
N ILE A 107 -3.21 13.55 -7.66
CA ILE A 107 -2.79 14.58 -8.63
C ILE A 107 -3.63 14.40 -9.91
N ASN A 108 -4.50 15.38 -10.15
CA ASN A 108 -5.44 15.36 -11.25
C ASN A 108 -4.96 16.22 -12.43
N ALA A 109 -5.65 16.09 -13.56
CA ALA A 109 -5.31 16.68 -14.87
C ALA A 109 -5.38 18.22 -14.96
N THR A 110 -5.43 18.96 -13.86
CA THR A 110 -5.47 20.43 -13.93
C THR A 110 -4.09 21.06 -14.18
N ASP A 111 -3.02 20.36 -13.79
CA ASP A 111 -1.64 20.71 -14.12
C ASP A 111 -1.01 19.59 -14.96
N ASP A 112 -1.15 19.71 -16.28
CA ASP A 112 -0.63 18.72 -17.25
C ASP A 112 0.89 18.52 -17.09
N ALA A 113 1.65 19.56 -16.75
CA ALA A 113 3.10 19.46 -16.63
C ALA A 113 3.51 18.68 -15.37
N LEU A 114 2.85 18.97 -14.25
CA LEU A 114 3.05 18.22 -13.01
C LEU A 114 2.62 16.76 -13.18
N ARG A 115 1.44 16.53 -13.78
CA ARG A 115 0.93 15.19 -14.06
C ARG A 115 1.89 14.39 -14.94
N ASP A 116 2.35 14.97 -16.05
CA ASP A 116 3.29 14.31 -16.95
C ASP A 116 4.59 13.96 -16.23
N MET A 117 5.14 14.88 -15.42
CA MET A 117 6.35 14.60 -14.63
C MET A 117 6.13 13.46 -13.63
N VAL A 118 5.03 13.50 -12.89
CA VAL A 118 4.67 12.49 -11.89
C VAL A 118 4.55 11.12 -12.55
N LEU A 119 3.74 11.02 -13.60
CA LEU A 119 3.50 9.74 -14.27
C LEU A 119 4.75 9.21 -14.99
N THR A 120 5.50 10.06 -15.69
CA THR A 120 6.63 9.62 -16.52
C THR A 120 7.96 9.50 -15.80
N LYS A 121 8.17 10.20 -14.68
CA LYS A 121 9.46 10.21 -13.98
C LYS A 121 9.41 9.59 -12.59
N LEU A 122 8.29 9.73 -11.87
CA LEU A 122 8.21 9.21 -10.49
C LEU A 122 8.13 7.68 -10.48
N SER A 123 7.30 7.10 -11.35
CA SER A 123 7.14 5.64 -11.45
C SER A 123 8.49 4.91 -11.69
N PRO A 124 9.29 5.25 -12.72
CA PRO A 124 10.58 4.59 -12.92
C PRO A 124 11.60 4.91 -11.80
N ALA A 125 11.53 6.09 -11.17
CA ALA A 125 12.39 6.44 -10.05
C ALA A 125 12.09 5.59 -8.80
N ILE A 126 10.82 5.32 -8.48
CA ILE A 126 10.44 4.38 -7.42
C ILE A 126 11.04 3.00 -7.71
N MET A 127 10.97 2.55 -8.96
CA MET A 127 11.52 1.27 -9.38
C MET A 127 13.04 1.18 -9.24
N SER A 128 13.78 2.26 -9.52
CA SER A 128 15.25 2.26 -9.35
C SER A 128 15.69 2.13 -7.90
N VAL A 129 14.82 2.46 -6.94
CA VAL A 129 15.10 2.26 -5.51
C VAL A 129 14.93 0.78 -5.12
N VAL A 130 13.83 0.14 -5.53
CA VAL A 130 13.50 -1.23 -5.10
C VAL A 130 14.09 -2.33 -5.98
N CYS A 131 14.53 -1.98 -7.19
CA CYS A 131 15.20 -2.87 -8.14
C CYS A 131 16.56 -2.29 -8.55
N PRO A 132 17.59 -2.34 -7.67
CA PRO A 132 18.91 -1.84 -8.01
C PRO A 132 19.49 -2.55 -9.24
N HIS A 133 20.31 -1.82 -10.01
CA HIS A 133 20.69 -2.17 -11.37
C HIS A 133 21.22 -3.61 -11.53
N PRO A 134 20.84 -4.31 -12.62
CA PRO A 134 21.41 -5.62 -12.94
C PRO A 134 22.91 -5.50 -13.18
N GLY A 135 23.73 -6.14 -12.35
CA GLY A 135 25.19 -6.19 -12.51
C GLY A 135 25.97 -5.75 -11.28
N THR A 136 25.35 -5.02 -10.36
CA THR A 136 25.84 -4.94 -8.99
C THR A 136 25.28 -6.13 -8.24
N THR A 137 26.11 -7.15 -7.98
CA THR A 137 25.72 -8.21 -7.05
C THR A 137 25.44 -7.53 -5.71
N PRO A 138 24.18 -7.45 -5.26
CA PRO A 138 23.90 -6.83 -3.98
C PRO A 138 24.65 -7.64 -2.93
N ALA A 139 25.34 -6.95 -2.02
CA ALA A 139 25.71 -7.64 -0.79
C ALA A 139 24.40 -8.12 -0.16
N ASN A 140 24.32 -9.39 0.22
CA ASN A 140 23.09 -10.00 0.76
C ASN A 140 22.55 -9.28 2.01
N ASP A 141 23.37 -8.44 2.64
CA ASP A 141 23.05 -7.69 3.87
C ASP A 141 23.19 -6.17 3.66
N GLY A 142 23.22 -5.70 2.41
CA GLY A 142 23.29 -4.26 2.10
C GLY A 142 21.93 -3.57 2.13
N PRO A 143 21.90 -2.22 2.18
CA PRO A 143 20.64 -1.47 2.06
C PRO A 143 19.95 -1.77 0.71
N ASP A 144 20.73 -2.00 -0.36
CA ASP A 144 20.23 -2.31 -1.70
C ASP A 144 19.97 -3.80 -1.93
N THR A 145 19.60 -4.57 -0.91
CA THR A 145 19.22 -5.97 -1.11
C THR A 145 18.03 -6.07 -2.06
N SER A 146 18.00 -7.16 -2.83
CA SER A 146 16.91 -7.39 -3.79
C SER A 146 15.54 -7.49 -3.13
N PHE A 147 15.49 -7.78 -1.84
CA PHE A 147 14.25 -7.90 -1.09
C PHE A 147 14.51 -7.52 0.38
N ASP A 148 13.89 -6.44 0.80
CA ASP A 148 13.93 -5.94 2.17
C ASP A 148 12.51 -5.84 2.68
N TYR A 149 12.23 -6.41 3.86
CA TYR A 149 10.85 -6.57 4.34
C TYR A 149 10.12 -5.22 4.44
N SER A 150 10.73 -4.27 5.15
CA SER A 150 10.08 -3.03 5.52
C SER A 150 10.05 -2.03 4.36
N ARG A 151 11.13 -1.94 3.57
CA ARG A 151 11.15 -1.17 2.31
C ARG A 151 10.15 -1.73 1.32
N ASP A 152 10.09 -3.05 1.12
CA ASP A 152 9.19 -3.65 0.15
C ASP A 152 7.72 -3.47 0.57
N LEU A 153 7.41 -3.47 1.88
CA LEU A 153 6.06 -3.14 2.37
C LEU A 153 5.71 -1.68 2.05
N CYS A 154 6.59 -0.75 2.39
CA CYS A 154 6.42 0.67 2.10
C CYS A 154 6.21 0.93 0.60
N TYR A 155 6.98 0.23 -0.24
CA TYR A 155 6.80 0.23 -1.69
C TYR A 155 5.43 -0.31 -2.11
N LEU A 156 5.00 -1.46 -1.58
CA LEU A 156 3.71 -2.06 -1.95
C LEU A 156 2.53 -1.18 -1.54
N GLU A 157 2.57 -0.56 -0.35
CA GLU A 157 1.56 0.40 0.09
C GLU A 157 1.50 1.61 -0.85
N LEU A 158 2.65 2.14 -1.26
CA LEU A 158 2.73 3.23 -2.24
C LEU A 158 2.12 2.81 -3.58
N VAL A 159 2.57 1.69 -4.17
CA VAL A 159 2.04 1.22 -5.47
C VAL A 159 0.54 0.96 -5.39
N CYS A 160 0.07 0.40 -4.27
CA CYS A 160 -1.35 0.17 -4.05
C CYS A 160 -2.16 1.47 -4.02
N ALA A 161 -1.66 2.52 -3.36
CA ALA A 161 -2.31 3.82 -3.36
C ALA A 161 -2.35 4.44 -4.77
N LEU A 162 -1.25 4.35 -5.53
CA LEU A 162 -1.19 4.82 -6.91
C LEU A 162 -2.18 4.06 -7.82
N ALA A 163 -2.30 2.74 -7.65
CA ALA A 163 -3.18 1.88 -8.45
C ALA A 163 -4.68 2.20 -8.30
N ARG A 164 -5.09 2.99 -7.31
CA ARG A 164 -6.48 3.48 -7.21
C ARG A 164 -6.88 4.42 -8.34
N ASN A 165 -5.90 5.13 -8.90
CA ASN A 165 -6.13 6.05 -10.00
C ASN A 165 -5.69 5.37 -11.29
N SER A 166 -6.65 5.15 -12.20
CA SER A 166 -6.43 4.41 -13.46
C SER A 166 -5.41 5.07 -14.39
N ASP A 167 -5.13 6.37 -14.24
CA ASP A 167 -4.06 7.05 -14.96
C ASP A 167 -2.68 6.43 -14.68
N TRP A 168 -2.49 5.85 -13.49
CA TRP A 168 -1.24 5.19 -13.12
C TRP A 168 -1.08 3.80 -13.72
N HIS A 169 -2.16 3.14 -14.13
CA HIS A 169 -2.11 1.72 -14.51
C HIS A 169 -1.15 1.45 -15.67
N LEU A 170 -1.12 2.34 -16.68
CA LEU A 170 -0.20 2.21 -17.81
C LEU A 170 1.28 2.36 -17.38
N HIS A 171 1.55 3.25 -16.43
CA HIS A 171 2.90 3.49 -15.91
C HIS A 171 3.35 2.36 -14.98
N LEU A 172 2.48 1.90 -14.08
CA LEU A 172 2.76 0.77 -13.20
C LEU A 172 3.06 -0.50 -13.99
N SER A 173 2.32 -0.77 -15.06
CA SER A 173 2.62 -1.87 -15.99
C SER A 173 3.89 -1.62 -16.79
N GLY A 174 4.00 -0.47 -17.46
CA GLY A 174 5.11 -0.13 -18.36
C GLY A 174 6.48 -0.07 -17.67
N ASP A 175 6.52 0.45 -16.43
CA ASP A 175 7.74 0.55 -15.61
C ASP A 175 7.99 -0.70 -14.77
N ARG A 176 7.25 -1.79 -15.02
CA ARG A 176 7.49 -3.15 -14.50
C ARG A 176 7.23 -3.31 -12.99
N HIS A 177 6.33 -2.51 -12.42
CA HIS A 177 5.88 -2.70 -11.04
C HIS A 177 5.12 -4.03 -10.86
N ILE A 178 4.38 -4.45 -11.90
CA ILE A 178 3.68 -5.75 -11.92
C ILE A 178 4.67 -6.92 -11.89
N ASP A 179 5.70 -6.89 -12.75
CA ASP A 179 6.78 -7.88 -12.74
C ASP A 179 7.43 -8.00 -11.36
N ARG A 180 7.65 -6.84 -10.71
CA ARG A 180 8.21 -6.79 -9.36
C ARG A 180 7.30 -7.44 -8.34
N CYS A 181 6.00 -7.15 -8.36
CA CYS A 181 5.02 -7.80 -7.48
C CYS A 181 4.96 -9.31 -7.71
N ILE A 182 5.02 -9.78 -8.97
CA ILE A 182 5.05 -11.20 -9.30
C ILE A 182 6.34 -11.85 -8.75
N SER A 183 7.49 -11.19 -8.90
CA SER A 183 8.76 -11.69 -8.38
C SER A 183 8.80 -11.84 -6.85
N MET A 184 7.92 -11.10 -6.15
CA MET A 184 7.76 -11.13 -4.70
C MET A 184 6.91 -12.30 -4.20
N ILE A 185 6.04 -12.89 -5.04
CA ILE A 185 5.11 -13.96 -4.65
C ILE A 185 5.84 -15.14 -3.99
N PRO A 186 6.90 -15.74 -4.57
CA PRO A 186 7.56 -16.89 -3.97
C PRO A 186 8.22 -16.59 -2.63
N LYS A 187 8.51 -15.31 -2.34
CA LYS A 187 9.16 -14.88 -1.10
C LYS A 187 8.15 -14.55 0.00
N TYR A 188 7.07 -13.85 -0.33
CA TYR A 188 6.15 -13.29 0.66
C TYR A 188 4.80 -14.01 0.78
N CYS A 189 4.45 -14.89 -0.16
CA CYS A 189 3.16 -15.60 -0.14
C CYS A 189 3.29 -17.07 0.28
N ILE A 190 4.31 -17.38 1.09
CA ILE A 190 4.48 -18.71 1.69
C ILE A 190 3.57 -18.81 2.92
N PRO A 191 2.79 -19.89 3.09
CA PRO A 191 1.98 -20.09 4.27
C PRO A 191 2.83 -20.04 5.55
N ALA A 192 2.40 -19.23 6.53
CA ALA A 192 3.02 -18.91 7.82
C ALA A 192 3.97 -17.69 7.90
N SER A 193 4.10 -16.87 6.86
CA SER A 193 4.90 -15.64 6.95
C SER A 193 4.30 -14.46 6.18
N TYR A 194 4.40 -13.25 6.76
CA TYR A 194 4.34 -11.97 6.05
C TYR A 194 3.06 -11.68 5.24
N GLY A 195 1.89 -11.82 5.86
CA GLY A 195 0.61 -11.64 5.16
C GLY A 195 0.29 -10.20 4.73
N GLU A 196 1.00 -9.19 5.25
CA GLU A 196 0.84 -7.78 4.86
C GLU A 196 1.24 -7.56 3.40
N HIS A 197 2.41 -8.06 3.00
CA HIS A 197 2.87 -8.03 1.62
C HIS A 197 1.89 -8.77 0.70
N ALA A 198 1.40 -9.94 1.12
CA ALA A 198 0.45 -10.70 0.32
C ALA A 198 -0.87 -9.93 0.09
N PHE A 199 -1.34 -9.18 1.08
CA PHE A 199 -2.53 -8.34 0.96
C PHE A 199 -2.35 -7.25 -0.11
N TYR A 200 -1.27 -6.47 -0.04
CA TYR A 200 -1.01 -5.43 -1.04
C TYR A 200 -0.68 -6.00 -2.42
N ILE A 201 0.07 -7.10 -2.52
CA ILE A 201 0.34 -7.80 -3.78
C ILE A 201 -0.98 -8.27 -4.41
N ALA A 202 -1.88 -8.90 -3.64
CA ALA A 202 -3.19 -9.30 -4.13
C ALA A 202 -3.97 -8.10 -4.67
N GLY A 203 -4.01 -7.02 -3.89
CA GLY A 203 -4.66 -5.76 -4.24
C GLY A 203 -4.20 -5.20 -5.57
N ILE A 204 -2.89 -4.94 -5.69
CA ILE A 204 -2.26 -4.36 -6.88
C ILE A 204 -2.54 -5.23 -8.11
N LEU A 205 -2.28 -6.53 -8.00
CA LEU A 205 -2.44 -7.44 -9.12
C LEU A 205 -3.91 -7.52 -9.55
N LEU A 206 -4.85 -7.69 -8.62
CA LEU A 206 -6.27 -7.79 -8.94
C LEU A 206 -6.89 -6.48 -9.46
N GLN A 207 -6.39 -5.31 -9.03
CA GLN A 207 -6.86 -3.99 -9.49
C GLN A 207 -6.39 -3.65 -10.91
N ILE A 208 -5.17 -4.02 -11.29
CA ILE A 208 -4.58 -3.64 -12.59
C ILE A 208 -4.94 -4.65 -13.70
N VAL A 209 -5.25 -5.91 -13.35
CA VAL A 209 -5.65 -6.99 -14.27
C VAL A 209 -6.86 -6.69 -15.19
N PRO A 210 -7.94 -6.00 -14.78
CA PRO A 210 -9.19 -6.05 -15.56
C PRO A 210 -9.19 -5.28 -16.89
N GLU A 211 -8.32 -4.29 -17.07
CA GLU A 211 -8.47 -3.32 -18.19
C GLU A 211 -7.41 -3.44 -19.30
N GLN A 212 -6.28 -4.12 -19.07
CA GLN A 212 -5.16 -4.17 -20.01
C GLN A 212 -4.94 -5.58 -20.59
N THR A 213 -5.78 -5.96 -21.55
CA THR A 213 -5.92 -7.32 -22.10
C THR A 213 -4.86 -7.73 -23.14
N SER A 214 -3.60 -7.30 -22.99
CA SER A 214 -2.52 -7.84 -23.83
C SER A 214 -1.17 -8.01 -23.14
N ASP A 215 -1.07 -7.71 -21.84
CA ASP A 215 0.23 -7.70 -21.17
C ASP A 215 0.63 -9.09 -20.66
N THR A 216 1.75 -9.61 -21.18
CA THR A 216 2.22 -11.00 -21.04
C THR A 216 2.71 -11.38 -19.64
N SER A 217 2.87 -10.40 -18.73
CA SER A 217 3.50 -10.65 -17.44
C SER A 217 2.61 -11.46 -16.50
N LEU A 218 1.32 -11.16 -16.45
CA LEU A 218 0.37 -11.85 -15.57
C LEU A 218 0.13 -13.30 -15.99
N ASP A 219 0.30 -13.62 -17.27
CA ASP A 219 0.24 -14.99 -17.79
C ASP A 219 1.33 -15.90 -17.18
N SER A 220 2.37 -15.31 -16.60
CA SER A 220 3.41 -16.07 -15.88
C SER A 220 2.98 -16.54 -14.49
N VAL A 221 1.91 -15.97 -13.93
CA VAL A 221 1.39 -16.35 -12.61
C VAL A 221 0.44 -17.53 -12.76
N THR A 222 0.84 -18.68 -12.20
CA THR A 222 0.01 -19.88 -12.20
C THR A 222 -1.24 -19.69 -11.32
N GLU A 223 -2.31 -20.43 -11.60
CA GLU A 223 -3.52 -20.42 -10.76
C GLU A 223 -3.21 -20.74 -9.29
N GLN A 224 -2.26 -21.66 -9.05
CA GLN A 224 -1.81 -21.97 -7.71
C GLN A 224 -1.14 -20.78 -7.02
N GLN A 225 -0.25 -20.05 -7.71
CA GLN A 225 0.36 -18.84 -7.16
C GLN A 225 -0.69 -17.78 -6.85
N TRP A 226 -1.69 -17.59 -7.72
CA TRP A 226 -2.82 -16.70 -7.44
C TRP A 226 -3.55 -17.09 -6.14
N TRP A 227 -3.84 -18.38 -5.99
CA TRP A 227 -4.47 -18.87 -4.77
C TRP A 227 -3.59 -18.69 -3.54
N ASP A 228 -2.28 -18.95 -3.64
CA ASP A 228 -1.34 -18.77 -2.53
C ASP A 228 -1.28 -17.30 -2.08
N VAL A 229 -1.27 -16.35 -3.02
CA VAL A 229 -1.34 -14.90 -2.70
C VAL A 229 -2.64 -14.57 -1.99
N VAL A 230 -3.79 -14.92 -2.58
CA VAL A 230 -5.12 -14.59 -2.04
C VAL A 230 -5.33 -15.21 -0.67
N ARG A 231 -5.00 -16.49 -0.50
CA ARG A 231 -5.09 -17.18 0.78
C ARG A 231 -4.21 -16.52 1.84
N SER A 232 -2.98 -16.14 1.49
CA SER A 232 -2.06 -15.49 2.42
C SER A 232 -2.54 -14.10 2.84
N ALA A 233 -3.17 -13.35 1.92
CA ALA A 233 -3.76 -12.05 2.21
C ALA A 233 -4.84 -12.15 3.30
N TRP A 234 -5.75 -13.14 3.22
CA TRP A 234 -6.81 -13.34 4.22
C TRP A 234 -6.30 -13.58 5.64
N GLY A 235 -5.12 -14.17 5.80
CA GLY A 235 -4.53 -14.45 7.10
C GLY A 235 -4.11 -13.20 7.89
N TYR A 236 -3.98 -12.03 7.24
CA TYR A 236 -3.41 -10.83 7.86
C TYR A 236 -4.40 -9.68 8.07
N ILE A 237 -5.49 -9.63 7.30
CA ILE A 237 -6.44 -8.49 7.31
C ILE A 237 -6.93 -8.08 8.72
N PRO A 238 -7.19 -8.99 9.68
CA PRO A 238 -7.65 -8.60 11.01
C PRO A 238 -6.74 -7.59 11.73
N TYR A 239 -5.45 -7.52 11.36
CA TYR A 239 -4.46 -6.64 11.97
C TYR A 239 -4.37 -5.25 11.32
N ASP A 240 -4.75 -5.11 10.04
CA ASP A 240 -4.49 -3.90 9.23
C ASP A 240 -5.75 -3.18 8.73
N ILE A 241 -6.95 -3.64 9.11
CA ILE A 241 -8.22 -2.96 8.75
C ILE A 241 -8.40 -1.56 9.37
N TYR A 242 -7.39 -1.07 10.09
CA TYR A 242 -7.34 0.30 10.59
C TYR A 242 -6.67 1.26 9.63
N ASN A 243 -5.94 0.76 8.63
CA ASN A 243 -5.36 1.60 7.58
C ASN A 243 -6.45 2.00 6.57
N THR A 244 -6.42 3.26 6.13
CA THR A 244 -7.44 3.89 5.26
C THR A 244 -7.64 3.17 3.93
N CYS A 245 -6.66 2.35 3.54
CA CYS A 245 -6.66 1.59 2.30
C CYS A 245 -7.47 0.29 2.33
N GLY A 246 -7.88 -0.17 3.52
CA GLY A 246 -8.37 -1.53 3.72
C GLY A 246 -9.67 -1.84 2.97
N PHE A 247 -10.69 -0.98 3.05
CA PHE A 247 -12.04 -1.35 2.59
C PHE A 247 -12.18 -1.58 1.09
N GLU A 248 -11.56 -0.72 0.26
CA GLU A 248 -11.60 -0.88 -1.19
C GLU A 248 -10.89 -2.16 -1.64
N LEU A 249 -9.74 -2.44 -1.03
CA LEU A 249 -8.98 -3.66 -1.28
C LEU A 249 -9.73 -4.92 -0.88
N LEU A 250 -10.62 -4.84 0.12
CA LEU A 250 -11.40 -5.99 0.54
C LEU A 250 -12.41 -6.43 -0.51
N PHE A 251 -13.05 -5.49 -1.24
CA PHE A 251 -13.91 -5.87 -2.36
C PHE A 251 -13.13 -6.60 -3.45
N VAL A 252 -12.00 -6.02 -3.83
CA VAL A 252 -11.11 -6.61 -4.83
C VAL A 252 -10.65 -8.00 -4.40
N LEU A 253 -10.28 -8.16 -3.14
CA LEU A 253 -9.85 -9.44 -2.60
C LEU A 253 -10.99 -10.45 -2.55
N VAL A 254 -12.21 -10.05 -2.17
CA VAL A 254 -13.39 -10.93 -2.21
C VAL A 254 -13.61 -11.47 -3.61
N ASP A 255 -13.56 -10.60 -4.63
CA ASP A 255 -13.77 -11.00 -6.03
C ASP A 255 -12.63 -11.91 -6.53
N GLY A 256 -11.38 -11.58 -6.21
CA GLY A 256 -10.23 -12.45 -6.49
C GLY A 256 -10.35 -13.82 -5.82
N THR A 257 -10.86 -13.86 -4.59
CA THR A 257 -11.08 -15.10 -3.85
C THR A 257 -12.14 -15.95 -4.50
N LYS A 258 -13.28 -15.37 -4.86
CA LYS A 258 -14.34 -16.07 -5.60
C LYS A 258 -13.81 -16.67 -6.91
N LYS A 259 -12.91 -15.95 -7.60
CA LYS A 259 -12.31 -16.38 -8.87
C LYS A 259 -11.39 -17.59 -8.70
N TYR A 260 -10.56 -17.66 -7.65
CA TYR A 260 -9.52 -18.69 -7.51
C TYR A 260 -9.82 -19.79 -6.48
N MET A 261 -10.85 -19.66 -5.63
CA MET A 261 -11.15 -20.65 -4.59
C MET A 261 -11.56 -22.04 -5.11
N TYR A 262 -11.81 -22.21 -6.40
CA TYR A 262 -12.16 -23.53 -6.96
C TYR A 262 -11.01 -24.55 -6.92
N ILE A 263 -9.76 -24.08 -6.77
CA ILE A 263 -8.59 -24.95 -6.52
C ILE A 263 -8.25 -25.09 -5.03
N ALA A 264 -9.03 -24.47 -4.14
CA ALA A 264 -8.80 -24.53 -2.71
C ALA A 264 -8.94 -25.96 -2.17
N SER A 265 -8.05 -26.34 -1.25
CA SER A 265 -8.25 -27.56 -0.48
C SER A 265 -9.35 -27.38 0.56
N LYS A 266 -9.85 -28.49 1.10
CA LYS A 266 -10.81 -28.48 2.22
C LYS A 266 -10.30 -27.62 3.40
N THR A 267 -9.03 -27.81 3.76
CA THR A 267 -8.39 -27.07 4.86
C THR A 267 -8.25 -25.58 4.54
N ASP A 268 -7.95 -25.22 3.29
CA ASP A 268 -7.89 -23.80 2.92
C ASP A 268 -9.27 -23.14 3.01
N LEU A 269 -10.34 -23.82 2.61
CA LEU A 269 -11.72 -23.31 2.73
C LEU A 269 -12.14 -23.14 4.20
N GLU A 270 -11.79 -24.09 5.06
CA GLU A 270 -12.03 -24.00 6.51
C GLU A 270 -11.31 -22.79 7.12
N GLN A 271 -10.04 -22.57 6.75
CA GLN A 271 -9.27 -21.40 7.19
C GLN A 271 -9.86 -20.09 6.66
N LEU A 272 -10.22 -20.04 5.38
CA LEU A 272 -10.84 -18.87 4.75
C LEU A 272 -12.14 -18.48 5.47
N ILE A 273 -13.01 -19.45 5.77
CA ILE A 273 -14.26 -19.19 6.50
C ILE A 273 -13.95 -18.60 7.88
N GLY A 274 -12.96 -19.15 8.60
CA GLY A 274 -12.52 -18.61 9.88
C GLY A 274 -12.05 -17.15 9.77
N SER A 275 -11.15 -16.85 8.83
CA SER A 275 -10.64 -15.49 8.60
C SER A 275 -11.74 -14.51 8.20
N VAL A 276 -12.71 -14.94 7.38
CA VAL A 276 -13.86 -14.11 6.98
C VAL A 276 -14.79 -13.86 8.17
N ASP A 277 -15.03 -14.85 9.03
CA ASP A 277 -15.87 -14.70 10.22
C ASP A 277 -15.26 -13.73 11.24
N ASP A 278 -13.96 -13.87 11.54
CA ASP A 278 -13.23 -12.97 12.43
C ASP A 278 -13.29 -11.52 11.93
N LEU A 279 -13.12 -11.33 10.62
CA LEU A 279 -13.12 -10.01 10.01
C LEU A 279 -14.52 -9.39 9.93
N LEU A 280 -15.54 -10.19 9.63
CA LEU A 280 -16.94 -9.76 9.65
C LEU A 280 -17.31 -9.23 11.03
N GLU A 281 -16.88 -9.90 12.10
CA GLU A 281 -17.10 -9.42 13.47
C GLU A 281 -16.49 -8.02 13.67
N ILE A 282 -15.23 -7.81 13.28
CA ILE A 282 -14.55 -6.52 13.40
C ILE A 282 -15.29 -5.42 12.60
N VAL A 283 -15.66 -5.70 11.35
CA VAL A 283 -16.37 -4.75 10.47
C VAL A 283 -17.73 -4.40 11.07
N GLU A 284 -18.50 -5.38 11.52
CA GLU A 284 -19.82 -5.15 12.13
C GLU A 284 -19.72 -4.37 13.44
N GLN A 285 -18.73 -4.66 14.29
CA GLN A 285 -18.47 -3.89 15.52
C GLN A 285 -18.15 -2.42 15.20
N LYS A 286 -17.35 -2.14 14.16
CA LYS A 286 -17.05 -0.77 13.71
C LYS A 286 -18.31 -0.06 13.19
N ILE A 287 -19.10 -0.72 12.35
CA ILE A 287 -20.38 -0.17 11.83
C ILE A 287 -21.31 0.17 12.99
N GLN A 288 -21.46 -0.72 13.97
CA GLN A 288 -22.31 -0.51 15.14
C GLN A 288 -21.81 0.65 16.02
N THR A 289 -20.50 0.68 16.29
CA THR A 289 -19.88 1.76 17.08
C THR A 289 -20.13 3.11 16.42
N LYS A 290 -19.94 3.18 15.11
CA LYS A 290 -20.15 4.39 14.31
C LYS A 290 -21.61 4.86 14.30
N ARG A 291 -22.58 3.94 14.17
CA ARG A 291 -24.02 4.27 14.29
C ARG A 291 -24.37 4.85 15.66
N ARG A 292 -23.82 4.30 16.75
CA ARG A 292 -24.02 4.86 18.10
C ARG A 292 -23.46 6.28 18.22
N TRP A 293 -22.28 6.53 17.65
CA TRP A 293 -21.73 7.89 17.61
C TRP A 293 -22.60 8.86 16.83
N GLN A 294 -23.21 8.44 15.71
CA GLN A 294 -24.18 9.25 14.96
C GLN A 294 -25.42 9.58 15.79
N GLU A 295 -25.98 8.60 16.48
CA GLU A 295 -27.13 8.81 17.37
C GLU A 295 -26.80 9.81 18.49
N MET A 296 -25.65 9.67 19.15
CA MET A 296 -25.21 10.60 20.19
C MET A 296 -24.86 12.00 19.66
N GLY A 297 -24.23 12.10 18.50
CA GLY A 297 -23.90 13.37 17.86
C GLY A 297 -25.14 14.18 17.47
N LEU A 298 -26.17 13.48 16.96
CA LEU A 298 -27.49 14.06 16.70
C LEU A 298 -28.17 14.56 17.98
N GLU A 299 -28.02 13.83 19.10
CA GLU A 299 -28.55 14.26 20.40
C GLU A 299 -27.82 15.48 20.98
N MET A 300 -26.50 15.59 20.74
CA MET A 300 -25.66 16.65 21.29
C MET A 300 -25.48 17.88 20.38
N GLY A 301 -25.94 17.82 19.12
CA GLY A 301 -25.76 18.92 18.16
C GLY A 301 -24.30 19.17 17.76
N LEU A 302 -23.44 18.15 17.85
CA LEU A 302 -22.03 18.24 17.45
C LEU A 302 -21.89 17.92 15.96
N GLU A 303 -21.14 18.75 15.23
CA GLU A 303 -20.67 18.40 13.89
C GLU A 303 -19.70 17.24 14.00
N MET A 304 -19.95 16.19 13.22
CA MET A 304 -19.12 14.99 13.23
C MET A 304 -17.98 15.13 12.23
N GLY A 305 -16.77 14.77 12.64
CA GLY A 305 -15.57 14.92 11.83
C GLY A 305 -15.52 14.01 10.59
N PRO A 306 -14.57 14.27 9.66
CA PRO A 306 -14.40 13.55 8.40
C PRO A 306 -14.09 12.05 8.54
N GLU A 307 -13.73 11.57 9.73
CA GLU A 307 -13.60 10.13 10.04
C GLU A 307 -14.91 9.35 9.81
N MET A 308 -16.02 10.04 9.58
CA MET A 308 -17.34 9.47 9.37
C MET A 308 -17.68 9.06 7.93
N GLU A 309 -16.84 9.32 6.92
CA GLU A 309 -17.18 9.00 5.52
C GLU A 309 -17.13 7.50 5.15
N GLY A 310 -16.47 6.64 5.94
CA GLY A 310 -16.34 5.20 5.60
C GLY A 310 -17.51 4.25 5.96
N LEU A 311 -18.70 4.73 6.34
CA LEU A 311 -19.78 3.83 6.84
C LEU A 311 -20.37 2.98 5.70
N GLU A 312 -20.68 3.63 4.57
CA GLU A 312 -21.32 2.99 3.43
C GLU A 312 -20.42 1.90 2.82
N GLN A 313 -19.12 2.18 2.76
CA GLN A 313 -18.12 1.19 2.35
C GLN A 313 -18.11 -0.01 3.29
N GLY A 314 -18.16 0.21 4.61
CA GLY A 314 -18.19 -0.87 5.60
C GLY A 314 -19.37 -1.83 5.43
N GLU A 315 -20.57 -1.29 5.17
CA GLU A 315 -21.77 -2.12 4.96
C GLU A 315 -21.68 -2.96 3.68
N GLY A 316 -21.23 -2.35 2.59
CA GLY A 316 -21.02 -3.08 1.34
C GLY A 316 -19.97 -4.20 1.49
N VAL A 317 -18.87 -3.92 2.20
CA VAL A 317 -17.82 -4.93 2.48
C VAL A 317 -18.39 -6.09 3.31
N ALA A 318 -19.19 -5.79 4.34
CA ALA A 318 -19.83 -6.83 5.15
C ALA A 318 -20.77 -7.72 4.32
N ILE A 319 -21.52 -7.14 3.37
CA ILE A 319 -22.37 -7.91 2.46
C ILE A 319 -21.52 -8.82 1.57
N ALA A 320 -20.48 -8.28 0.92
CA ALA A 320 -19.59 -9.05 0.04
C ALA A 320 -18.89 -10.21 0.77
N MET A 321 -18.47 -9.99 2.01
CA MET A 321 -17.87 -11.02 2.87
C MET A 321 -18.88 -12.11 3.26
N LYS A 322 -20.12 -11.74 3.61
CA LYS A 322 -21.17 -12.73 3.89
C LYS A 322 -21.46 -13.62 2.68
N GLU A 323 -21.50 -13.03 1.48
CA GLU A 323 -21.62 -13.80 0.25
C GLU A 323 -20.43 -14.76 0.05
N LEU A 324 -19.20 -14.26 0.20
CA LEU A 324 -17.99 -15.09 0.10
C LEU A 324 -18.04 -16.27 1.06
N ARG A 325 -18.39 -16.01 2.34
CA ARG A 325 -18.57 -17.03 3.38
C ARG A 325 -19.59 -18.09 2.96
N THR A 326 -20.74 -17.68 2.42
CA THR A 326 -21.78 -18.61 1.94
C THR A 326 -21.25 -19.48 0.80
N VAL A 327 -20.57 -18.90 -0.19
CA VAL A 327 -20.04 -19.68 -1.31
C VAL A 327 -18.97 -20.67 -0.83
N ALA A 328 -18.04 -20.23 0.03
CA ALA A 328 -17.02 -21.11 0.61
C ALA A 328 -17.63 -22.26 1.42
N SER A 329 -18.68 -21.99 2.19
CA SER A 329 -19.40 -23.01 2.96
C SER A 329 -20.05 -24.06 2.06
N ASN A 330 -20.74 -23.62 0.99
CA ASN A 330 -21.35 -24.54 0.02
C ASN A 330 -20.29 -25.42 -0.67
N MET A 331 -19.14 -24.85 -1.01
CA MET A 331 -18.01 -25.61 -1.56
C MET A 331 -17.47 -26.63 -0.56
N LEU A 332 -17.31 -26.25 0.70
CA LEU A 332 -16.85 -27.13 1.77
C LEU A 332 -17.80 -28.32 2.00
N GLU A 333 -19.11 -28.10 1.97
CA GLU A 333 -20.12 -29.16 2.08
C GLU A 333 -20.02 -30.17 0.93
N SER A 334 -19.70 -29.71 -0.28
CA SER A 334 -19.56 -30.58 -1.46
C SER A 334 -18.43 -31.62 -1.30
N PHE A 335 -17.35 -31.29 -0.59
CA PHE A 335 -16.30 -32.25 -0.24
C PHE A 335 -16.80 -33.37 0.67
N GLY A 336 -17.72 -33.06 1.59
CA GLY A 336 -18.34 -34.05 2.48
C GLY A 336 -19.20 -35.06 1.74
N GLN A 337 -19.92 -34.62 0.70
CA GLN A 337 -20.78 -35.49 -0.11
C GLN A 337 -19.98 -36.47 -0.98
N GLN A 338 -18.84 -36.05 -1.54
CA GLN A 338 -17.98 -36.91 -2.35
C GLN A 338 -17.38 -38.09 -1.57
N LEU A 339 -17.16 -37.94 -0.26
CA LEU A 339 -16.67 -39.02 0.60
C LEU A 339 -17.72 -40.08 0.93
N LEU A 340 -19.01 -39.76 0.79
CA LEU A 340 -20.13 -40.66 1.10
C LEU A 340 -20.61 -41.48 -0.12
N ASP A 341 -20.24 -41.10 -1.34
CA ASP A 341 -20.50 -41.85 -2.57
C ASP A 341 -19.18 -42.13 -3.34
N PRO A 342 -18.29 -42.99 -2.80
CA PRO A 342 -17.10 -43.43 -3.52
C PRO A 342 -17.51 -44.43 -4.60
N ARG A 343 -17.88 -43.93 -5.77
CA ARG A 343 -18.18 -44.77 -6.94
C ARG A 343 -16.95 -45.50 -7.48
#